data_AF-E5VC60-F1
#
_entry.id   AF-E5VC60-F1
#
_cell.length_a   1.000
_cell.length_b   1.000
_cell.length_c   1.000
_cell.angle_alpha   90.00
_cell.angle_beta   90.00
_cell.angle_gamma   90.00
#
_symmetry.space_group_name_H-M   'P 1'
#
loop_
_entity.id
_entity.type
_entity.pdbx_description
1 polymer ?
#
loop_
_entity_poly.entity_id
_entity_poly.type
_entity_poly.pdbx_seq_one_letter_code
_entity_poly.pdbx_strand_id
1 'polypeptide(L)'
;MTFELQYTDSKTNARAGLITTDHGQIETPIFMPVGTVGTVKGVHLPELREDIKAQIILGNTYHLYLRPGLEVIEKAGGLHKFNGFDRPMLTDSGGFQVFSLSGIRKLREEGAEFRSHIDGSKHIFTPEKVMDIERTIGADIMMAFDECPPGDSDYEYAKKSLGLTHRWLDRCIKRFNETEPKYGYQQSLFPIVQGCVYRDLREQSAEFVASKGADGNAIGGLAVGEPVDKMYEMIELVNGILPKDKPRYLMGVGTPVNILEGIERGVDMFDCVMPTRNGRNGMLFTKDGIMNMRNKKWEMDFSPIEADGASYVDTMYSKAYLRHLFHAQELLAMQIASIHNLAFYLWLAGEARKHIIAGDFATWKPMMVKRVSTRL
;
A
#
# COMPACT_ATOMS: atom_id res chain seq x y z
N MET A 1 16.71 9.29 0.54
CA MET A 1 16.23 8.32 1.54
C MET A 1 17.34 7.34 1.89
N THR A 2 17.38 6.82 3.11
CA THR A 2 18.25 5.69 3.48
C THR A 2 17.42 4.53 4.02
N PHE A 3 17.95 3.31 3.90
CA PHE A 3 17.39 2.12 4.51
C PHE A 3 18.47 1.40 5.31
N GLU A 4 18.20 1.18 6.59
CA GLU A 4 19.04 0.40 7.48
C GLU A 4 18.34 -0.92 7.78
N LEU A 5 18.94 -2.03 7.34
CA LEU A 5 18.52 -3.36 7.78
C LEU A 5 19.07 -3.60 9.20
N GLN A 6 18.19 -3.62 10.19
CA GLN A 6 18.58 -3.72 11.60
C GLN A 6 18.60 -5.17 12.09
N TYR A 7 17.59 -5.96 11.71
CA TYR A 7 17.45 -7.36 12.13
C TYR A 7 16.92 -8.24 11.00
N THR A 8 17.31 -9.51 11.04
CA THR A 8 16.77 -10.57 10.18
C THR A 8 16.41 -11.76 11.06
N ASP A 9 15.25 -12.36 10.80
CA ASP A 9 14.87 -13.60 11.45
C ASP A 9 15.79 -14.76 10.98
N SER A 10 16.08 -15.70 11.87
CA SER A 10 17.03 -16.79 11.60
C SER A 10 16.43 -17.98 10.85
N LYS A 11 15.10 -18.09 10.82
CA LYS A 11 14.37 -19.26 10.28
C LYS A 11 13.53 -18.92 9.06
N THR A 12 13.31 -17.64 8.81
CA THR A 12 12.48 -17.11 7.71
C THR A 12 13.24 -15.99 7.00
N ASN A 13 12.66 -15.43 5.94
CA ASN A 13 13.23 -14.27 5.26
C ASN A 13 12.73 -12.95 5.87
N ALA A 14 12.08 -12.97 7.04
CA ALA A 14 11.54 -11.78 7.69
C ALA A 14 12.63 -10.84 8.19
N ARG A 15 12.35 -9.52 8.11
CA ARG A 15 13.35 -8.47 8.31
C ARG A 15 12.71 -7.31 9.04
N ALA A 16 13.49 -6.68 9.91
CA ALA A 16 13.14 -5.42 10.53
C ALA A 16 14.19 -4.37 10.17
N GLY A 17 13.74 -3.25 9.63
CA GLY A 17 14.60 -2.16 9.21
C GLY A 17 14.03 -0.79 9.55
N LEU A 18 14.76 0.23 9.13
CA LEU A 18 14.42 1.63 9.33
C LEU A 18 14.64 2.38 8.03
N ILE A 19 13.57 2.96 7.47
CA ILE A 19 13.64 3.90 6.36
C ILE A 19 13.69 5.30 6.95
N THR A 20 14.61 6.15 6.48
CA THR A 20 14.67 7.58 6.84
C THR A 20 14.44 8.44 5.61
N THR A 21 13.42 9.30 5.67
CA THR A 21 13.14 10.38 4.71
C THR A 21 13.27 11.74 5.41
N ASP A 22 13.14 12.82 4.65
CA ASP A 22 13.22 14.18 5.20
C ASP A 22 12.02 14.53 6.09
N HIS A 23 10.88 13.82 5.96
CA HIS A 23 9.69 13.99 6.81
C HIS A 23 9.61 13.02 7.99
N GLY A 24 10.55 12.07 8.12
CA GLY A 24 10.59 11.21 9.30
C GLY A 24 11.09 9.80 9.03
N GLN A 25 10.93 8.97 10.06
CA GLN A 25 11.39 7.59 10.08
C GLN A 25 10.23 6.61 9.99
N ILE A 26 10.46 5.50 9.31
CA ILE A 26 9.49 4.43 9.11
C ILE A 26 10.16 3.11 9.53
N GLU A 27 9.62 2.48 10.57
CA GLU A 27 10.03 1.15 10.99
C GLU A 27 9.38 0.10 10.07
N THR A 28 10.18 -0.82 9.55
CA THR A 28 9.68 -1.94 8.73
C THR A 28 9.67 -3.25 9.53
N PRO A 29 8.72 -4.18 9.28
CA PRO A 29 7.65 -4.09 8.29
C PRO A 29 6.57 -3.04 8.61
N ILE A 30 6.01 -2.39 7.59
CA ILE A 30 5.01 -1.33 7.74
C ILE A 30 3.79 -1.54 6.84
N PHE A 31 2.62 -1.19 7.34
CA PHE A 31 1.41 -1.05 6.54
C PHE A 31 1.09 0.43 6.31
N MET A 32 0.72 0.81 5.08
CA MET A 32 0.45 2.19 4.68
C MET A 32 -1.06 2.39 4.52
N PRO A 33 -1.70 3.22 5.36
CA PRO A 33 -3.08 3.66 5.13
C PRO A 33 -3.21 4.39 3.78
N VAL A 34 -4.23 4.04 3.00
CA VAL A 34 -4.43 4.58 1.65
C VAL A 34 -5.31 5.84 1.67
N GLY A 35 -4.72 6.96 1.28
CA GLY A 35 -5.33 8.27 1.08
C GLY A 35 -5.72 8.53 -0.38
N THR A 36 -6.87 8.01 -0.81
CA THR A 36 -7.28 8.01 -2.23
C THR A 36 -7.45 9.40 -2.86
N VAL A 37 -7.86 10.42 -2.10
CA VAL A 37 -8.16 11.77 -2.63
C VAL A 37 -7.53 12.84 -1.76
N GLY A 38 -6.31 12.60 -1.30
CA GLY A 38 -5.59 13.46 -0.34
C GLY A 38 -6.03 13.28 1.11
N THR A 39 -6.88 12.29 1.40
CA THR A 39 -7.33 11.93 2.75
C THR A 39 -7.56 10.43 2.88
N VAL A 40 -7.19 9.88 4.04
CA VAL A 40 -7.58 8.52 4.46
C VAL A 40 -9.06 8.57 4.83
N LYS A 41 -9.89 7.81 4.10
CA LYS A 41 -11.34 7.96 4.14
C LYS A 41 -11.91 7.75 5.55
N GLY A 42 -12.55 8.79 6.08
CA GLY A 42 -13.29 8.74 7.33
C GLY A 42 -12.40 8.77 8.58
N VAL A 43 -11.18 9.31 8.48
CA VAL A 43 -10.23 9.39 9.59
C VAL A 43 -9.63 10.79 9.62
N HIS A 44 -9.68 11.45 10.78
CA HIS A 44 -9.07 12.75 10.98
C HIS A 44 -7.55 12.61 11.16
N LEU A 45 -6.80 13.67 10.84
CA LEU A 45 -5.33 13.64 10.96
C LEU A 45 -4.84 13.37 12.38
N PRO A 46 -5.41 13.95 13.47
CA PRO A 46 -4.97 13.62 14.82
C PRO A 46 -5.18 12.14 15.16
N GLU A 47 -6.29 11.54 14.73
CA GLU A 47 -6.55 10.10 14.91
C GLU A 47 -5.52 9.27 14.13
N LEU A 48 -5.26 9.64 12.87
CA LEU A 48 -4.27 8.98 12.03
C LEU A 48 -2.84 9.06 12.61
N ARG A 49 -2.49 10.20 13.20
CA ARG A 49 -1.14 10.53 13.66
C ARG A 49 -0.85 10.04 15.08
N GLU A 50 -1.77 10.26 16.01
CA GLU A 50 -1.56 10.03 17.44
C GLU A 50 -2.12 8.69 17.93
N ASP A 51 -3.25 8.25 17.38
CA ASP A 51 -3.94 7.03 17.83
C ASP A 51 -3.55 5.83 16.97
N ILE A 52 -3.84 5.89 15.66
CA ILE A 52 -3.43 4.86 14.70
C ILE A 52 -1.91 4.80 14.57
N LYS A 53 -1.23 5.95 14.76
CA LYS A 53 0.24 6.10 14.68
C LYS A 53 0.81 5.73 13.31
N ALA A 54 0.14 6.14 12.25
CA ALA A 54 0.65 5.99 10.89
C ALA A 54 1.98 6.73 10.72
N GLN A 55 3.03 5.98 10.40
CA GLN A 55 4.36 6.51 10.12
C GLN A 55 4.49 6.98 8.66
N ILE A 56 3.70 6.39 7.76
CA ILE A 56 3.64 6.72 6.34
C ILE A 56 2.24 6.45 5.82
N ILE A 57 1.80 7.21 4.80
CA ILE A 57 0.55 6.96 4.07
C ILE A 57 0.79 6.88 2.57
N LEU A 58 -0.14 6.25 1.85
CA LEU A 58 -0.14 6.22 0.39
C LEU A 58 -1.11 7.27 -0.18
N GLY A 59 -0.62 8.18 -1.01
CA GLY A 59 -1.42 9.09 -1.83
C GLY A 59 -1.66 8.51 -3.23
N ASN A 60 -2.87 8.67 -3.76
CA ASN A 60 -3.19 8.19 -5.10
C ASN A 60 -3.00 9.27 -6.16
N THR A 61 -2.04 9.07 -7.07
CA THR A 61 -1.69 10.05 -8.10
C THR A 61 -2.81 10.28 -9.10
N TYR A 62 -3.46 9.20 -9.56
CA TYR A 62 -4.54 9.29 -10.54
C TYR A 62 -5.67 10.21 -10.06
N HIS A 63 -6.11 10.03 -8.82
CA HIS A 63 -7.20 10.82 -8.25
C HIS A 63 -6.79 12.26 -7.97
N LEU A 64 -5.61 12.49 -7.39
CA LEU A 64 -5.11 13.83 -7.08
C LEU A 64 -4.87 14.67 -8.35
N TYR A 65 -4.39 14.03 -9.42
CA TYR A 65 -4.23 14.64 -10.74
C TYR A 65 -5.57 15.13 -11.31
N LEU A 66 -6.64 14.36 -11.16
CA LEU A 66 -7.96 14.73 -11.67
C LEU A 66 -8.69 15.73 -10.77
N ARG A 67 -8.62 15.54 -9.45
CA ARG A 67 -9.25 16.41 -8.46
C ARG A 67 -8.49 16.34 -7.13
N PRO A 68 -7.98 17.47 -6.61
CA PRO A 68 -8.30 18.84 -6.99
C PRO A 68 -7.56 19.36 -8.24
N GLY A 69 -6.62 18.57 -8.79
CA GLY A 69 -5.76 19.00 -9.88
C GLY A 69 -4.43 19.56 -9.39
N LEU A 70 -3.40 19.47 -10.24
CA LEU A 70 -2.03 19.78 -9.84
C LEU A 70 -1.81 21.25 -9.51
N GLU A 71 -2.48 22.18 -10.20
CA GLU A 71 -2.32 23.61 -9.95
C GLU A 71 -2.72 23.98 -8.52
N VAL A 72 -3.79 23.35 -8.00
CA VAL A 72 -4.25 23.56 -6.63
C VAL A 72 -3.25 23.01 -5.63
N ILE A 73 -2.78 21.78 -5.86
CA ILE A 73 -1.79 21.12 -4.99
C ILE A 73 -0.47 21.92 -4.97
N GLU A 74 -0.03 22.38 -6.13
CA GLU A 74 1.20 23.14 -6.26
C GLU A 74 1.11 24.49 -5.54
N LYS A 75 0.01 25.23 -5.73
CA LYS A 75 -0.24 26.50 -5.02
C LYS A 75 -0.38 26.32 -3.50
N ALA A 76 -0.88 25.18 -3.06
CA ALA A 76 -0.91 24.83 -1.63
C ALA A 76 0.47 24.48 -1.06
N GLY A 77 1.49 24.30 -1.92
CA GLY A 77 2.84 23.94 -1.53
C GLY A 77 3.05 22.44 -1.34
N GLY A 78 2.40 21.62 -2.16
CA GLY A 78 2.51 20.16 -2.15
C GLY A 78 1.44 19.48 -1.27
N LEU A 79 1.33 18.15 -1.38
CA LEU A 79 0.29 17.38 -0.72
C LEU A 79 0.39 17.43 0.81
N HIS A 80 1.59 17.39 1.38
CA HIS A 80 1.82 17.52 2.81
C HIS A 80 1.20 18.80 3.39
N LYS A 81 1.42 19.95 2.74
CA LYS A 81 0.81 21.22 3.16
C LYS A 81 -0.68 21.28 2.86
N PHE A 82 -1.10 20.70 1.75
CA PHE A 82 -2.52 20.70 1.36
C PHE A 82 -3.40 19.89 2.31
N ASN A 83 -2.95 18.71 2.75
CA ASN A 83 -3.71 17.85 3.64
C ASN A 83 -3.26 17.90 5.11
N GLY A 84 -2.14 18.56 5.43
CA GLY A 84 -1.64 18.73 6.79
C GLY A 84 -0.95 17.50 7.40
N PHE A 85 -0.71 16.42 6.65
CA PHE A 85 0.03 15.26 7.16
C PHE A 85 1.54 15.50 7.07
N ASP A 86 2.16 15.57 8.23
CA ASP A 86 3.54 16.02 8.48
C ASP A 86 4.57 14.89 8.58
N ARG A 87 4.20 13.70 8.11
CA ARG A 87 5.01 12.48 8.10
C ARG A 87 5.18 11.95 6.67
N PRO A 88 6.07 10.97 6.44
CA PRO A 88 6.36 10.46 5.11
C PRO A 88 5.12 10.06 4.28
N MET A 89 5.18 10.29 2.97
CA MET A 89 4.17 9.83 2.01
C MET A 89 4.80 9.03 0.87
N LEU A 90 4.05 8.05 0.37
CA LEU A 90 4.32 7.40 -0.90
C LEU A 90 3.20 7.75 -1.89
N THR A 91 3.52 8.06 -3.14
CA THR A 91 2.52 8.16 -4.21
C THR A 91 2.60 6.97 -5.14
N ASP A 92 1.44 6.41 -5.52
CA ASP A 92 1.42 5.44 -6.62
C ASP A 92 1.60 6.13 -7.98
N SER A 93 1.92 5.37 -9.04
CA SER A 93 2.13 5.93 -10.38
C SER A 93 0.83 6.23 -11.14
N GLY A 94 -0.32 5.78 -10.61
CA GLY A 94 -1.62 5.79 -11.29
C GLY A 94 -1.80 4.67 -12.33
N GLY A 95 -0.78 3.84 -12.62
CA GLY A 95 -0.84 2.78 -13.63
C GLY A 95 -1.96 1.76 -13.37
N PHE A 96 -2.11 1.32 -12.11
CA PHE A 96 -3.17 0.39 -11.70
C PHE A 96 -4.58 0.98 -11.85
N GLN A 97 -4.78 2.28 -11.58
CA GLN A 97 -6.09 2.92 -11.68
C GLN A 97 -6.48 3.09 -13.14
N VAL A 98 -5.52 3.50 -13.99
CA VAL A 98 -5.72 3.50 -15.44
C VAL A 98 -6.05 2.08 -15.94
N PHE A 99 -5.44 1.04 -15.35
CA PHE A 99 -5.81 -0.36 -15.58
C PHE A 99 -7.22 -0.74 -15.16
N SER A 100 -7.64 -0.39 -13.94
CA SER A 100 -8.95 -0.75 -13.39
C SER A 100 -10.15 -0.18 -14.17
N LEU A 101 -9.92 0.81 -15.04
CA LEU A 101 -10.93 1.46 -15.89
C LEU A 101 -11.07 0.78 -17.26
N SER A 102 -11.04 -0.57 -17.28
CA SER A 102 -11.10 -1.35 -18.51
C SER A 102 -12.32 -0.95 -19.38
N GLY A 103 -12.05 -0.67 -20.67
CA GLY A 103 -13.02 -0.14 -21.64
C GLY A 103 -12.82 1.32 -22.04
N ILE A 104 -12.06 2.11 -21.27
CA ILE A 104 -11.87 3.55 -21.52
C ILE A 104 -10.39 3.96 -21.68
N ARG A 105 -9.49 2.98 -21.82
CA ARG A 105 -8.05 3.20 -21.97
C ARG A 105 -7.49 2.70 -23.29
N LYS A 106 -6.40 3.32 -23.76
CA LYS A 106 -5.55 2.82 -24.85
C LYS A 106 -4.09 2.89 -24.43
N LEU A 107 -3.42 1.74 -24.43
CA LEU A 107 -1.99 1.64 -24.14
C LEU A 107 -1.20 1.76 -25.44
N ARG A 108 -0.14 2.55 -25.40
CA ARG A 108 0.80 2.77 -26.50
C ARG A 108 2.22 2.88 -25.95
N GLU A 109 3.22 2.91 -26.83
CA GLU A 109 4.63 3.04 -26.40
C GLU A 109 4.87 4.37 -25.64
N GLU A 110 4.22 5.44 -26.06
CA GLU A 110 4.34 6.76 -25.46
C GLU A 110 3.75 6.83 -24.03
N GLY A 111 2.73 6.03 -23.72
CA GLY A 111 1.99 6.08 -22.47
C GLY A 111 0.59 5.46 -22.54
N ALA A 112 -0.23 5.76 -21.53
CA ALA A 112 -1.61 5.32 -21.41
C ALA A 112 -2.59 6.48 -21.60
N GLU A 113 -3.39 6.43 -22.67
CA GLU A 113 -4.55 7.30 -22.84
C GLU A 113 -5.72 6.77 -22.03
N PHE A 114 -6.47 7.65 -21.38
CA PHE A 114 -7.70 7.30 -20.66
C PHE A 114 -8.69 8.46 -20.65
N ARG A 115 -9.93 8.20 -20.22
CA ARG A 115 -10.88 9.27 -19.86
C ARG A 115 -11.08 9.34 -18.36
N SER A 116 -11.21 10.56 -17.88
CA SER A 116 -11.60 10.87 -16.51
C SER A 116 -12.95 10.23 -16.17
N HIS A 117 -13.02 9.55 -15.02
CA HIS A 117 -14.26 9.04 -14.45
C HIS A 117 -15.14 10.14 -13.83
N ILE A 118 -14.62 11.38 -13.75
CA ILE A 118 -15.33 12.52 -13.15
C ILE A 118 -16.15 13.25 -14.22
N ASP A 119 -15.56 13.52 -15.38
CA ASP A 119 -16.16 14.39 -16.42
C ASP A 119 -15.99 13.87 -17.86
N GLY A 120 -15.36 12.70 -18.05
CA GLY A 120 -15.16 12.09 -19.37
C GLY A 120 -14.08 12.75 -20.24
N SER A 121 -13.37 13.76 -19.73
CA SER A 121 -12.26 14.43 -20.41
C SER A 121 -11.13 13.44 -20.71
N LYS A 122 -10.43 13.66 -21.83
CA LYS A 122 -9.35 12.78 -22.29
C LYS A 122 -8.01 13.21 -21.69
N HIS A 123 -7.25 12.24 -21.22
CA HIS A 123 -5.90 12.44 -20.69
C HIS A 123 -4.94 11.39 -21.21
N ILE A 124 -3.65 11.70 -21.11
CA ILE A 124 -2.55 10.77 -21.33
C ILE A 124 -1.59 10.85 -20.14
N PHE A 125 -1.22 9.68 -19.63
CA PHE A 125 -0.11 9.49 -18.70
C PHE A 125 1.06 8.88 -19.46
N THR A 126 2.16 9.62 -19.51
CA THR A 126 3.45 9.13 -20.00
C THR A 126 4.38 8.96 -18.80
N PRO A 127 5.42 8.10 -18.88
CA PRO A 127 6.48 8.01 -17.87
C PRO A 127 6.97 9.37 -17.37
N GLU A 128 7.29 10.29 -18.27
CA GLU A 128 7.83 11.62 -17.90
C GLU A 128 6.79 12.47 -17.18
N LYS A 129 5.55 12.46 -17.68
CA LYS A 129 4.47 13.25 -17.11
C LYS A 129 4.09 12.75 -15.72
N VAL A 130 4.13 11.44 -15.47
CA VAL A 130 3.86 10.86 -14.14
C VAL A 130 4.93 11.29 -13.16
N MET A 131 6.22 11.28 -13.55
CA MET A 131 7.28 11.82 -12.70
C MET A 131 7.04 13.30 -12.38
N ASP A 132 6.67 14.13 -13.37
CA ASP A 132 6.37 15.56 -13.15
C ASP A 132 5.14 15.78 -12.25
N ILE A 133 4.12 14.92 -12.39
CA ILE A 133 2.94 14.91 -11.52
C ILE A 133 3.37 14.61 -10.09
N GLU A 134 4.10 13.53 -9.85
CA GLU A 134 4.54 13.12 -8.52
C GLU A 134 5.53 14.12 -7.89
N ARG A 135 6.37 14.81 -8.69
CA ARG A 135 7.16 15.97 -8.24
C ARG A 135 6.29 17.10 -7.72
N THR A 136 5.13 17.31 -8.35
CA THR A 136 4.16 18.34 -7.98
C THR A 136 3.28 17.92 -6.80
N ILE A 137 2.96 16.64 -6.68
CA ILE A 137 2.29 16.11 -5.48
C ILE A 137 3.24 16.21 -4.28
N GLY A 138 4.52 15.90 -4.49
CA GLY A 138 5.57 16.09 -3.51
C GLY A 138 5.60 15.04 -2.40
N ALA A 139 5.27 13.77 -2.68
CA ALA A 139 5.46 12.70 -1.69
C ALA A 139 6.96 12.30 -1.57
N ASP A 140 7.38 11.78 -0.42
CA ASP A 140 8.76 11.33 -0.17
C ASP A 140 9.21 10.18 -1.07
N ILE A 141 8.28 9.27 -1.43
CA ILE A 141 8.54 8.11 -2.28
C ILE A 141 7.59 8.15 -3.48
N MET A 142 8.19 8.13 -4.67
CA MET A 142 7.52 8.12 -5.97
C MET A 142 7.58 6.72 -6.57
N MET A 143 6.51 6.30 -7.24
CA MET A 143 6.47 5.00 -7.91
C MET A 143 6.67 5.16 -9.42
N ALA A 144 7.59 4.40 -10.01
CA ALA A 144 7.78 4.42 -11.45
C ALA A 144 6.49 4.05 -12.20
N PHE A 145 6.23 4.70 -13.34
CA PHE A 145 5.07 4.37 -14.17
C PHE A 145 5.25 3.03 -14.87
N ASP A 146 4.27 2.15 -14.72
CA ASP A 146 4.30 0.78 -15.20
C ASP A 146 2.99 0.39 -15.89
N GLU A 147 3.01 -0.75 -16.57
CA GLU A 147 1.78 -1.42 -17.01
C GLU A 147 1.51 -2.62 -16.11
N CYS A 148 0.37 -2.61 -15.42
CA CYS A 148 -0.10 -3.74 -14.64
C CYS A 148 -1.06 -4.60 -15.49
N PRO A 149 -0.63 -5.74 -16.03
CA PRO A 149 -1.52 -6.69 -16.71
C PRO A 149 -2.46 -7.40 -15.71
N PRO A 150 -3.64 -7.91 -16.15
CA PRO A 150 -4.44 -8.83 -15.34
C PRO A 150 -3.64 -10.06 -14.88
N GLY A 151 -3.97 -10.61 -13.71
CA GLY A 151 -3.27 -11.77 -13.15
C GLY A 151 -3.41 -13.05 -13.98
N ASP A 152 -4.48 -13.16 -14.77
CA ASP A 152 -4.81 -14.26 -15.68
C ASP A 152 -4.38 -14.01 -17.14
N SER A 153 -3.59 -12.96 -17.39
CA SER A 153 -3.06 -12.68 -18.72
C SER A 153 -2.23 -13.85 -19.25
N ASP A 154 -2.34 -14.11 -20.55
CA ASP A 154 -1.47 -15.08 -21.22
C ASP A 154 0.00 -14.61 -21.22
N TYR A 155 0.89 -15.58 -21.43
CA TYR A 155 2.33 -15.36 -21.38
C TYR A 155 2.82 -14.32 -22.38
N GLU A 156 2.29 -14.31 -23.61
CA GLU A 156 2.73 -13.39 -24.64
C GLU A 156 2.30 -11.95 -24.32
N TYR A 157 1.09 -11.77 -23.79
CA TYR A 157 0.65 -10.47 -23.28
C TYR A 157 1.52 -10.01 -22.10
N ALA A 158 1.75 -10.88 -21.12
CA ALA A 158 2.56 -10.58 -19.94
C ALA A 158 4.00 -10.18 -20.34
N LYS A 159 4.61 -10.90 -21.29
CA LYS A 159 5.94 -10.61 -21.82
C LYS A 159 6.01 -9.27 -22.56
N LYS A 160 5.01 -8.98 -23.40
CA LYS A 160 4.89 -7.69 -24.09
C LYS A 160 4.75 -6.54 -23.09
N SER A 161 3.89 -6.72 -22.09
CA SER A 161 3.63 -5.75 -21.04
C SER A 161 4.86 -5.49 -20.17
N LEU A 162 5.60 -6.54 -19.83
CA LEU A 162 6.87 -6.44 -19.13
C LEU A 162 7.89 -5.62 -19.92
N GLY A 163 8.03 -5.90 -21.22
CA GLY A 163 8.92 -5.14 -22.09
C GLY A 163 8.57 -3.64 -22.15
N LEU A 164 7.28 -3.30 -22.14
CA LEU A 164 6.82 -1.90 -22.06
C LEU A 164 7.18 -1.28 -20.71
N THR A 165 6.92 -1.99 -19.61
CA THR A 165 7.27 -1.55 -18.25
C THR A 165 8.76 -1.27 -18.11
N HIS A 166 9.64 -2.09 -18.68
CA HIS A 166 11.09 -1.86 -18.64
C HIS A 166 11.52 -0.59 -19.40
N ARG A 167 10.98 -0.37 -20.60
CA ARG A 167 11.25 0.85 -21.37
C ARG A 167 10.69 2.10 -20.70
N TRP A 168 9.52 1.98 -20.06
CA TRP A 168 8.93 3.06 -19.27
C TRP A 168 9.73 3.36 -18.01
N LEU A 169 10.29 2.35 -17.35
CA LEU A 169 11.18 2.54 -16.20
C LEU A 169 12.42 3.34 -16.58
N ASP A 170 13.08 3.02 -17.70
CA ASP A 170 14.24 3.80 -18.16
C ASP A 170 13.89 5.28 -18.39
N ARG A 171 12.70 5.55 -18.95
CA ARG A 171 12.18 6.91 -19.14
C ARG A 171 11.85 7.61 -17.82
N CYS A 172 11.27 6.89 -16.85
CA CYS A 172 11.00 7.42 -15.51
C CYS A 172 12.31 7.81 -14.81
N ILE A 173 13.30 6.93 -14.77
CA ILE A 173 14.61 7.19 -14.15
C ILE A 173 15.28 8.40 -14.81
N LYS A 174 15.29 8.44 -16.15
CA LYS A 174 15.83 9.57 -16.88
C LYS A 174 15.15 10.88 -16.47
N ARG A 175 13.81 10.94 -16.48
CA ARG A 175 13.08 12.16 -16.13
C ARG A 175 13.26 12.54 -14.65
N PHE A 176 13.27 11.56 -13.76
CA PHE A 176 13.53 11.77 -12.34
C PHE A 176 14.88 12.44 -12.10
N ASN A 177 15.93 12.01 -12.81
CA ASN A 177 17.28 12.59 -12.74
C ASN A 177 17.43 13.94 -13.45
N GLU A 178 16.57 14.25 -14.42
CA GLU A 178 16.53 15.55 -15.11
C GLU A 178 15.73 16.63 -14.34
N THR A 179 15.07 16.26 -13.25
CA THR A 179 14.19 17.16 -12.48
C THR A 179 14.56 17.17 -11.00
N GLU A 180 14.34 18.32 -10.36
CA GLU A 180 14.61 18.53 -8.94
C GLU A 180 13.31 18.52 -8.12
N PRO A 181 13.36 18.14 -6.84
CA PRO A 181 12.23 18.29 -5.92
C PRO A 181 11.77 19.75 -5.78
N LYS A 182 10.46 19.98 -5.63
CA LYS A 182 9.87 21.34 -5.60
C LYS A 182 9.81 22.02 -4.22
N TYR A 183 9.85 21.24 -3.14
CA TYR A 183 9.38 21.71 -1.82
C TYR A 183 10.46 21.71 -0.73
N GLY A 184 11.74 21.66 -1.11
CA GLY A 184 12.87 21.79 -0.18
C GLY A 184 13.26 20.51 0.56
N TYR A 185 12.73 19.36 0.14
CA TYR A 185 13.09 18.02 0.61
C TYR A 185 13.28 17.09 -0.58
N GLN A 186 14.02 16.01 -0.38
CA GLN A 186 14.31 15.00 -1.39
C GLN A 186 13.11 14.04 -1.57
N GLN A 187 12.94 13.55 -2.80
CA GLN A 187 12.03 12.45 -3.11
C GLN A 187 12.84 11.28 -3.65
N SER A 188 12.38 10.07 -3.41
CA SER A 188 13.03 8.81 -3.83
C SER A 188 12.16 8.10 -4.87
N LEU A 189 12.76 7.29 -5.75
CA LEU A 189 12.03 6.57 -6.80
C LEU A 189 12.10 5.06 -6.57
N PHE A 190 10.94 4.38 -6.59
CA PHE A 190 10.83 2.94 -6.51
C PHE A 190 10.37 2.37 -7.86
N PRO A 191 11.22 1.58 -8.55
CA PRO A 191 10.82 0.78 -9.70
C PRO A 191 9.86 -0.34 -9.29
N ILE A 192 9.10 -0.85 -10.27
CA ILE A 192 8.09 -1.89 -10.05
C ILE A 192 8.47 -3.15 -10.84
N VAL A 193 8.64 -4.26 -10.14
CA VAL A 193 8.78 -5.59 -10.73
C VAL A 193 7.41 -6.07 -11.20
N GLN A 194 7.28 -6.32 -12.50
CA GLN A 194 6.11 -6.94 -13.15
C GLN A 194 6.44 -8.35 -13.67
N GLY A 195 5.44 -9.06 -14.21
CA GLY A 195 5.62 -10.39 -14.85
C GLY A 195 4.51 -11.42 -14.60
N CYS A 196 3.34 -11.00 -14.09
CA CYS A 196 2.24 -11.90 -13.71
C CYS A 196 2.73 -13.04 -12.79
N VAL A 197 2.29 -14.28 -13.05
CA VAL A 197 2.66 -15.51 -12.35
C VAL A 197 3.74 -16.32 -13.08
N TYR A 198 4.43 -15.70 -14.05
CA TYR A 198 5.45 -16.37 -14.87
C TYR A 198 6.85 -16.15 -14.28
N ARG A 199 7.48 -17.26 -13.87
CA ARG A 199 8.76 -17.24 -13.14
C ARG A 199 9.88 -16.57 -13.92
N ASP A 200 10.06 -16.94 -15.18
CA ASP A 200 11.10 -16.41 -16.07
C ASP A 200 10.93 -14.90 -16.32
N LEU A 201 9.68 -14.44 -16.51
CA LEU A 201 9.38 -13.01 -16.64
C LEU A 201 9.66 -12.25 -15.33
N ARG A 202 9.31 -12.83 -14.18
CA ARG A 202 9.58 -12.24 -12.86
C ARG A 202 11.07 -12.16 -12.54
N GLU A 203 11.83 -13.20 -12.89
CA GLU A 203 13.28 -13.23 -12.74
C GLU A 203 13.94 -12.14 -13.60
N GLN A 204 13.64 -12.10 -14.90
CA GLN A 204 14.12 -11.06 -15.81
C GLN A 204 13.79 -9.66 -15.29
N SER A 205 12.57 -9.47 -14.77
CA SER A 205 12.10 -8.20 -14.24
C SER A 205 12.82 -7.78 -12.97
N ALA A 206 13.01 -8.71 -12.03
CA ALA A 206 13.71 -8.46 -10.77
C ALA A 206 15.18 -8.13 -11.01
N GLU A 207 15.86 -8.83 -11.92
CA GLU A 207 17.24 -8.54 -12.32
C GLU A 207 17.36 -7.16 -12.97
N PHE A 208 16.46 -6.84 -13.90
CA PHE A 208 16.46 -5.53 -14.57
C PHE A 208 16.22 -4.39 -13.57
N VAL A 209 15.22 -4.52 -12.69
CA VAL A 209 14.91 -3.55 -11.64
C VAL A 209 16.09 -3.40 -10.66
N ALA A 210 16.66 -4.51 -10.18
CA ALA A 210 17.82 -4.50 -9.29
C ALA A 210 19.02 -3.79 -9.91
N SER A 211 19.26 -3.97 -11.21
CA SER A 211 20.37 -3.32 -11.93
C SER A 211 20.30 -1.79 -11.95
N LYS A 212 19.13 -1.19 -11.68
CA LYS A 212 18.94 0.26 -11.66
C LYS A 212 19.47 0.93 -10.41
N GLY A 213 19.73 0.19 -9.34
CA GLY A 213 20.30 0.72 -8.10
C GLY A 213 19.42 1.77 -7.40
N ALA A 214 18.10 1.69 -7.58
CA ALA A 214 17.14 2.62 -7.00
C ALA A 214 17.06 2.54 -5.45
N ASP A 215 16.35 3.47 -4.84
CA ASP A 215 16.28 3.59 -3.37
C ASP A 215 15.45 2.50 -2.71
N GLY A 216 14.55 1.85 -3.45
CA GLY A 216 13.76 0.70 -3.04
C GLY A 216 13.11 0.03 -4.24
N ASN A 217 12.43 -1.10 -4.01
CA ASN A 217 11.90 -1.92 -5.09
C ASN A 217 10.48 -2.38 -4.75
N ALA A 218 9.54 -2.15 -5.66
CA ALA A 218 8.17 -2.63 -5.50
C ALA A 218 7.91 -3.90 -6.29
N ILE A 219 6.95 -4.68 -5.81
CA ILE A 219 6.45 -5.91 -6.41
C ILE A 219 4.99 -5.63 -6.79
N GLY A 220 4.78 -5.38 -8.08
CA GLY A 220 3.48 -5.08 -8.67
C GLY A 220 2.85 -6.29 -9.36
N GLY A 221 1.59 -6.14 -9.79
CA GLY A 221 0.88 -7.16 -10.57
C GLY A 221 0.63 -8.47 -9.82
N LEU A 222 0.48 -8.38 -8.50
CA LEU A 222 0.03 -9.46 -7.62
C LEU A 222 -1.22 -9.00 -6.84
N ALA A 223 -2.00 -9.95 -6.31
CA ALA A 223 -3.36 -9.80 -5.81
C ALA A 223 -4.34 -9.17 -6.81
N VAL A 224 -4.18 -9.48 -8.10
CA VAL A 224 -5.01 -8.95 -9.19
C VAL A 224 -5.83 -10.04 -9.89
N GLY A 225 -5.98 -11.21 -9.26
CA GLY A 225 -6.87 -12.28 -9.69
C GLY A 225 -6.22 -13.67 -9.64
N GLU A 226 -4.93 -13.75 -9.41
CA GLU A 226 -4.19 -14.99 -9.33
C GLU A 226 -4.41 -15.75 -8.01
N PRO A 227 -4.17 -17.08 -7.99
CA PRO A 227 -4.16 -17.86 -6.76
C PRO A 227 -3.09 -17.38 -5.75
N VAL A 228 -3.44 -17.43 -4.46
CA VAL A 228 -2.58 -16.93 -3.37
C VAL A 228 -1.24 -17.67 -3.28
N ASP A 229 -1.22 -18.96 -3.56
CA ASP A 229 -0.01 -19.79 -3.62
C ASP A 229 0.94 -19.31 -4.73
N LYS A 230 0.40 -18.89 -5.89
CA LYS A 230 1.20 -18.29 -6.97
C LYS A 230 1.74 -16.92 -6.61
N MET A 231 0.95 -16.10 -5.92
CA MET A 231 1.45 -14.84 -5.37
C MET A 231 2.66 -15.08 -4.45
N TYR A 232 2.55 -16.01 -3.51
CA TYR A 232 3.65 -16.35 -2.59
C TYR A 232 4.89 -16.88 -3.30
N GLU A 233 4.72 -17.76 -4.29
CA GLU A 233 5.80 -18.28 -5.13
C GLU A 233 6.56 -17.13 -5.84
N MET A 234 5.83 -16.15 -6.39
CA MET A 234 6.45 -15.01 -7.07
C MET A 234 7.16 -14.06 -6.10
N ILE A 235 6.61 -13.83 -4.91
CA ILE A 235 7.26 -13.00 -3.88
C ILE A 235 8.60 -13.62 -3.47
N GLU A 236 8.63 -14.93 -3.20
CA GLU A 236 9.87 -15.64 -2.83
C GLU A 236 10.94 -15.53 -3.93
N LEU A 237 10.53 -15.75 -5.19
CA LEU A 237 11.43 -15.64 -6.34
C LEU A 237 12.02 -14.23 -6.47
N VAL A 238 11.16 -13.21 -6.47
CA VAL A 238 11.58 -11.80 -6.65
C VAL A 238 12.46 -11.35 -5.49
N ASN A 239 12.10 -11.67 -4.24
CA ASN A 239 12.89 -11.29 -3.06
C ASN A 239 14.23 -12.05 -2.94
N GLY A 240 14.38 -13.19 -3.62
CA GLY A 240 15.65 -13.88 -3.76
C GLY A 240 16.66 -13.12 -4.64
N ILE A 241 16.16 -12.28 -5.56
CA ILE A 241 16.97 -11.54 -6.54
C ILE A 241 17.17 -10.08 -6.11
N LEU A 242 16.12 -9.44 -5.57
CA LEU A 242 16.17 -8.03 -5.22
C LEU A 242 17.23 -7.72 -4.14
N PRO A 243 17.92 -6.56 -4.22
CA PRO A 243 18.97 -6.18 -3.27
C PRO A 243 18.48 -6.29 -1.83
N LYS A 244 19.32 -6.86 -0.95
CA LYS A 244 18.98 -6.99 0.46
C LYS A 244 19.07 -5.63 1.16
N ASP A 245 20.02 -4.79 0.81
CA ASP A 245 20.21 -3.45 1.39
C ASP A 245 19.18 -2.39 0.94
N LYS A 246 18.07 -2.81 0.32
CA LYS A 246 16.98 -1.93 -0.14
C LYS A 246 15.62 -2.46 0.36
N PRO A 247 14.65 -1.57 0.65
CA PRO A 247 13.32 -1.98 1.08
C PRO A 247 12.53 -2.59 -0.09
N ARG A 248 11.63 -3.52 0.25
CA ARG A 248 10.77 -4.25 -0.68
C ARG A 248 9.31 -3.96 -0.39
N TYR A 249 8.60 -3.45 -1.37
CA TYR A 249 7.21 -3.00 -1.23
C TYR A 249 6.25 -3.90 -2.03
N LEU A 250 5.37 -4.62 -1.35
CA LEU A 250 4.32 -5.42 -2.01
C LEU A 250 3.04 -4.58 -2.18
N MET A 251 2.71 -4.28 -3.44
CA MET A 251 1.65 -3.34 -3.77
C MET A 251 0.26 -3.99 -3.72
N GLY A 252 -0.71 -3.34 -3.07
CA GLY A 252 -2.13 -3.68 -3.12
C GLY A 252 -2.57 -4.92 -2.33
N VAL A 253 -1.65 -5.59 -1.63
CA VAL A 253 -1.92 -6.79 -0.83
C VAL A 253 -2.25 -6.40 0.61
N GLY A 254 -3.36 -6.91 1.15
CA GLY A 254 -3.67 -6.58 2.54
C GLY A 254 -4.80 -7.32 3.19
N THR A 255 -4.86 -8.66 3.10
CA THR A 255 -5.48 -9.41 4.20
C THR A 255 -4.46 -9.54 5.34
N PRO A 256 -4.89 -9.70 6.61
CA PRO A 256 -3.96 -9.88 7.73
C PRO A 256 -3.02 -11.07 7.53
N VAL A 257 -3.54 -12.17 6.96
CA VAL A 257 -2.76 -13.36 6.64
C VAL A 257 -1.71 -13.07 5.57
N ASN A 258 -2.09 -12.42 4.46
CA ASN A 258 -1.16 -12.15 3.37
C ASN A 258 -0.04 -11.17 3.80
N ILE A 259 -0.31 -10.26 4.73
CA ILE A 259 0.72 -9.39 5.32
C ILE A 259 1.76 -10.25 6.05
N LEU A 260 1.32 -11.14 6.96
CA LEU A 260 2.24 -12.01 7.70
C LEU A 260 3.03 -12.95 6.79
N GLU A 261 2.38 -13.52 5.78
CA GLU A 261 3.01 -14.39 4.77
C GLU A 261 3.98 -13.62 3.87
N GLY A 262 3.70 -12.36 3.54
CA GLY A 262 4.62 -11.48 2.82
C GLY A 262 5.85 -11.10 3.67
N ILE A 263 5.64 -10.79 4.95
CA ILE A 263 6.72 -10.50 5.91
C ILE A 263 7.66 -11.69 6.04
N GLU A 264 7.12 -12.91 6.20
CA GLU A 264 7.92 -14.14 6.24
C GLU A 264 8.82 -14.32 5.02
N ARG A 265 8.37 -13.80 3.86
CA ARG A 265 9.07 -13.84 2.58
C ARG A 265 9.95 -12.62 2.32
N GLY A 266 10.11 -11.75 3.31
CA GLY A 266 11.04 -10.62 3.28
C GLY A 266 10.52 -9.38 2.57
N VAL A 267 9.20 -9.14 2.61
CA VAL A 267 8.58 -7.86 2.23
C VAL A 267 8.60 -6.90 3.43
N ASP A 268 8.92 -5.64 3.17
CA ASP A 268 9.09 -4.59 4.18
C ASP A 268 7.91 -3.60 4.24
N MET A 269 7.19 -3.40 3.14
CA MET A 269 6.12 -2.40 3.04
C MET A 269 4.88 -2.99 2.36
N PHE A 270 3.70 -2.57 2.82
CA PHE A 270 2.40 -3.00 2.30
C PHE A 270 1.44 -1.81 2.22
N ASP A 271 0.49 -1.87 1.31
CA ASP A 271 -0.67 -0.98 1.28
C ASP A 271 -1.92 -1.77 0.89
N CYS A 272 -3.07 -1.36 1.42
CA CYS A 272 -4.34 -1.85 0.91
C CYS A 272 -5.49 -0.93 1.31
N VAL A 273 -6.49 -0.81 0.44
CA VAL A 273 -7.75 -0.14 0.80
C VAL A 273 -8.64 -0.99 1.72
N MET A 274 -8.32 -2.27 1.93
CA MET A 274 -9.15 -3.23 2.64
C MET A 274 -9.54 -2.77 4.05
N PRO A 275 -8.65 -2.27 4.92
CA PRO A 275 -9.02 -1.89 6.30
C PRO A 275 -10.14 -0.84 6.32
N THR A 276 -9.99 0.24 5.55
CA THR A 276 -11.01 1.30 5.52
C THR A 276 -12.23 0.87 4.70
N ARG A 277 -12.05 0.27 3.51
CA ARG A 277 -13.18 -0.13 2.64
C ARG A 277 -14.07 -1.16 3.32
N ASN A 278 -13.50 -2.18 3.94
CA ASN A 278 -14.26 -3.23 4.60
C ASN A 278 -14.80 -2.74 5.95
N GLY A 279 -14.07 -1.88 6.67
CA GLY A 279 -14.56 -1.20 7.86
C GLY A 279 -15.86 -0.44 7.61
N ARG A 280 -15.91 0.38 6.55
CA ARG A 280 -17.14 1.09 6.13
C ARG A 280 -18.29 0.16 5.75
N ASN A 281 -18.01 -1.09 5.40
CA ASN A 281 -19.00 -2.13 5.10
C ASN A 281 -19.34 -3.02 6.31
N GLY A 282 -18.83 -2.71 7.50
CA GLY A 282 -19.14 -3.42 8.74
C GLY A 282 -18.29 -4.65 9.02
N MET A 283 -17.17 -4.83 8.32
CA MET A 283 -16.21 -5.90 8.60
C MET A 283 -15.02 -5.34 9.38
N LEU A 284 -14.83 -5.84 10.61
CA LEU A 284 -13.75 -5.46 11.51
C LEU A 284 -12.74 -6.60 11.62
N PHE A 285 -11.46 -6.25 11.69
CA PHE A 285 -10.35 -7.18 11.88
C PHE A 285 -9.80 -7.00 13.30
N THR A 286 -9.82 -8.07 14.08
CA THR A 286 -9.39 -8.09 15.49
C THR A 286 -8.25 -9.08 15.66
N LYS A 287 -7.61 -9.05 16.84
CA LYS A 287 -6.53 -9.99 17.21
C LYS A 287 -7.01 -11.44 17.28
N ASP A 288 -8.32 -11.65 17.41
CA ASP A 288 -8.96 -12.95 17.56
C ASP A 288 -9.84 -13.36 16.37
N GLY A 289 -9.91 -12.53 15.34
CA GLY A 289 -10.59 -12.89 14.10
C GLY A 289 -11.33 -11.74 13.43
N ILE A 290 -12.28 -12.10 12.58
CA ILE A 290 -13.01 -11.18 11.72
C ILE A 290 -14.45 -11.09 12.21
N MET A 291 -14.88 -9.88 12.56
CA MET A 291 -16.25 -9.60 12.96
C MET A 291 -17.04 -9.00 11.80
N ASN A 292 -18.30 -9.40 11.65
CA ASN A 292 -19.27 -8.69 10.82
C ASN A 292 -20.31 -8.02 11.72
N MET A 293 -20.26 -6.68 11.81
CA MET A 293 -21.08 -5.88 12.71
C MET A 293 -22.57 -5.90 12.36
N ARG A 294 -22.97 -6.40 11.19
CA ARG A 294 -24.38 -6.60 10.84
C ARG A 294 -24.96 -7.90 11.43
N ASN A 295 -24.13 -8.79 11.97
CA ASN A 295 -24.59 -10.04 12.55
C ASN A 295 -25.45 -9.76 13.81
N LYS A 296 -26.62 -10.41 13.90
CA LYS A 296 -27.57 -10.26 15.01
C LYS A 296 -26.95 -10.60 16.37
N LYS A 297 -25.97 -11.50 16.44
CA LYS A 297 -25.36 -11.89 17.73
C LYS A 297 -24.72 -10.75 18.51
N TRP A 298 -24.33 -9.64 17.84
CA TRP A 298 -23.76 -8.48 18.51
C TRP A 298 -24.81 -7.54 19.08
N GLU A 299 -26.11 -7.76 18.84
CA GLU A 299 -27.22 -6.86 19.21
C GLU A 299 -27.28 -6.53 20.70
N MET A 300 -26.93 -7.49 21.56
CA MET A 300 -26.94 -7.35 23.00
C MET A 300 -25.54 -7.56 23.60
N ASP A 301 -24.49 -7.52 22.78
CA ASP A 301 -23.11 -7.61 23.24
C ASP A 301 -22.60 -6.22 23.66
N PHE A 302 -22.71 -5.92 24.95
CA PHE A 302 -22.27 -4.64 25.52
C PHE A 302 -20.78 -4.59 25.84
N SER A 303 -20.00 -5.63 25.50
CA SER A 303 -18.56 -5.58 25.62
C SER A 303 -17.97 -4.51 24.70
N PRO A 304 -16.76 -4.00 24.98
CA PRO A 304 -16.00 -3.20 24.02
C PRO A 304 -15.83 -3.93 22.68
N ILE A 305 -15.51 -3.17 21.62
CA ILE A 305 -15.18 -3.73 20.30
C ILE A 305 -14.00 -4.71 20.45
N GLU A 306 -12.93 -4.27 21.12
CA GLU A 306 -11.78 -5.08 21.50
C GLU A 306 -11.20 -4.55 22.83
N ALA A 307 -11.14 -5.39 23.87
CA ALA A 307 -10.80 -4.95 25.22
C ALA A 307 -9.34 -4.48 25.37
N ASP A 308 -8.43 -5.11 24.64
CA ASP A 308 -7.01 -4.77 24.55
C ASP A 308 -6.65 -4.15 23.19
N GLY A 309 -7.61 -3.47 22.56
CA GLY A 309 -7.50 -2.93 21.21
C GLY A 309 -6.38 -1.89 21.03
N ALA A 310 -6.03 -1.66 19.76
CA ALA A 310 -4.93 -0.77 19.37
C ALA A 310 -5.34 0.71 19.27
N SER A 311 -6.63 1.03 19.34
CA SER A 311 -7.18 2.37 19.23
C SER A 311 -8.10 2.73 20.41
N TYR A 312 -8.23 4.03 20.71
CA TYR A 312 -9.20 4.51 21.69
C TYR A 312 -10.64 4.06 21.39
N VAL A 313 -11.02 3.89 20.12
CA VAL A 313 -12.40 3.51 19.76
C VAL A 313 -12.75 2.12 20.25
N ASP A 314 -11.75 1.26 20.45
CA ASP A 314 -11.94 -0.16 20.77
C ASP A 314 -12.58 -0.36 22.13
N THR A 315 -12.27 0.53 23.07
CA THR A 315 -12.77 0.51 24.45
C THR A 315 -13.85 1.56 24.71
N MET A 316 -13.94 2.60 23.87
CA MET A 316 -14.93 3.68 24.02
C MET A 316 -16.35 3.26 23.61
N TYR A 317 -16.48 2.33 22.66
CA TYR A 317 -17.78 1.90 22.15
C TYR A 317 -18.02 0.40 22.38
N SER A 318 -19.28 0.04 22.59
CA SER A 318 -19.68 -1.37 22.64
C SER A 318 -19.97 -1.93 21.25
N LYS A 319 -19.88 -3.25 21.10
CA LYS A 319 -20.28 -3.95 19.86
C LYS A 319 -21.76 -3.74 19.55
N ALA A 320 -22.63 -3.77 20.55
CA ALA A 320 -24.05 -3.48 20.40
C ALA A 320 -24.32 -2.09 19.82
N TYR A 321 -23.63 -1.06 20.35
CA TYR A 321 -23.76 0.30 19.84
C TYR A 321 -23.25 0.42 18.40
N LEU A 322 -22.05 -0.09 18.11
CA LEU A 322 -21.49 -0.03 16.76
C LEU A 322 -22.38 -0.78 15.74
N ARG A 323 -22.92 -1.95 16.11
CA ARG A 323 -23.90 -2.68 15.30
C ARG A 323 -25.12 -1.80 15.02
N HIS A 324 -25.69 -1.17 16.04
CA HIS A 324 -26.83 -0.29 15.88
C HIS A 324 -26.54 0.82 14.86
N LEU A 325 -25.39 1.49 14.97
CA LEU A 325 -24.99 2.54 14.02
C LEU A 325 -24.90 2.02 12.57
N PHE A 326 -24.40 0.80 12.34
CA PHE A 326 -24.40 0.20 11.00
C PHE A 326 -25.81 -0.07 10.45
N HIS A 327 -26.76 -0.48 11.30
CA HIS A 327 -28.16 -0.67 10.90
C HIS A 327 -28.88 0.67 10.67
N ALA A 328 -28.54 1.69 11.47
CA ALA A 328 -29.04 3.05 11.32
C ALA A 328 -28.40 3.80 10.13
N GLN A 329 -27.35 3.23 9.51
CA GLN A 329 -26.58 3.83 8.42
C GLN A 329 -25.88 5.14 8.80
N GLU A 330 -25.49 5.24 10.07
CA GLU A 330 -24.77 6.40 10.60
C GLU A 330 -23.33 6.44 10.09
N LEU A 331 -22.87 7.62 9.64
CA LEU A 331 -21.49 7.81 9.17
C LEU A 331 -20.46 7.53 10.26
N LEU A 332 -20.84 7.73 11.53
CA LEU A 332 -19.98 7.43 12.67
C LEU A 332 -19.60 5.94 12.73
N ALA A 333 -20.48 5.01 12.30
CA ALA A 333 -20.14 3.59 12.23
C ALA A 333 -18.94 3.33 11.31
N MET A 334 -18.94 4.02 10.17
CA MET A 334 -17.91 3.93 9.13
C MET A 334 -16.57 4.51 9.61
N GLN A 335 -16.61 5.61 10.37
CA GLN A 335 -15.43 6.22 10.99
C GLN A 335 -14.82 5.30 12.05
N ILE A 336 -15.62 4.87 13.05
CA ILE A 336 -15.16 3.97 14.13
C ILE A 336 -14.51 2.72 13.55
N ALA A 337 -15.17 2.05 12.61
CA ALA A 337 -14.65 0.82 12.01
C ALA A 337 -13.40 1.04 11.15
N SER A 338 -13.26 2.22 10.52
CA SER A 338 -12.06 2.55 9.75
C SER A 338 -10.87 2.81 10.67
N ILE A 339 -11.08 3.51 11.80
CA ILE A 339 -10.05 3.78 12.80
C ILE A 339 -9.57 2.46 13.43
N HIS A 340 -10.51 1.64 13.94
CA HIS A 340 -10.21 0.31 14.50
C HIS A 340 -9.37 -0.54 13.54
N ASN A 341 -9.83 -0.70 12.30
CA ASN A 341 -9.13 -1.55 11.34
C ASN A 341 -7.74 -1.02 11.00
N LEU A 342 -7.55 0.30 10.84
CA LEU A 342 -6.22 0.84 10.55
C LEU A 342 -5.27 0.64 11.72
N ALA A 343 -5.73 0.89 12.95
CA ALA A 343 -4.94 0.66 14.15
C ALA A 343 -4.55 -0.82 14.28
N PHE A 344 -5.48 -1.75 14.00
CA PHE A 344 -5.20 -3.19 13.98
C PHE A 344 -4.12 -3.55 12.95
N TYR A 345 -4.15 -3.00 11.72
CA TYR A 345 -3.15 -3.32 10.70
C TYR A 345 -1.75 -2.80 11.06
N LEU A 346 -1.63 -1.60 11.63
CA LEU A 346 -0.33 -1.11 12.09
C LEU A 346 0.16 -1.87 13.32
N TRP A 347 -0.74 -2.23 14.22
CA TRP A 347 -0.43 -3.12 15.34
C TRP A 347 0.12 -4.45 14.84
N LEU A 348 -0.53 -5.09 13.87
CA LEU A 348 -0.10 -6.40 13.35
C LEU A 348 1.31 -6.35 12.74
N ALA A 349 1.61 -5.32 11.94
CA ALA A 349 2.94 -5.11 11.38
C ALA A 349 3.98 -4.80 12.48
N GLY A 350 3.60 -4.00 13.48
CA GLY A 350 4.44 -3.70 14.64
C GLY A 350 4.74 -4.92 15.52
N GLU A 351 3.77 -5.80 15.75
CA GLU A 351 3.99 -7.06 16.47
C GLU A 351 4.89 -7.99 15.68
N ALA A 352 4.70 -8.10 14.36
CA ALA A 352 5.61 -8.85 13.50
C ALA A 352 7.04 -8.35 13.65
N ARG A 353 7.25 -7.02 13.65
CA ARG A 353 8.57 -6.42 13.91
C ARG A 353 9.14 -6.83 15.27
N LYS A 354 8.36 -6.77 16.35
CA LYS A 354 8.81 -7.19 17.70
C LYS A 354 9.27 -8.65 17.72
N HIS A 355 8.50 -9.53 17.08
CA HIS A 355 8.82 -10.96 17.01
C HIS A 355 10.02 -11.27 16.11
N ILE A 356 10.27 -10.48 15.07
CA ILE A 356 11.50 -10.58 14.27
C ILE A 356 12.72 -10.20 15.12
N ILE A 357 12.64 -9.10 15.88
CA ILE A 357 13.73 -8.65 16.76
C ILE A 357 13.99 -9.67 17.88
N ALA A 358 12.93 -10.27 18.44
CA ALA A 358 13.03 -11.30 19.47
C ALA A 358 13.51 -12.66 18.94
N GLY A 359 13.48 -12.89 17.61
CA GLY A 359 13.88 -14.14 16.98
C GLY A 359 12.86 -15.28 17.11
N ASP A 360 11.59 -14.97 17.39
CA ASP A 360 10.50 -15.94 17.57
C ASP A 360 9.37 -15.78 16.54
N PHE A 361 9.56 -14.95 15.51
CA PHE A 361 8.58 -14.72 14.42
C PHE A 361 8.10 -16.03 13.78
N ALA A 362 9.01 -16.94 13.46
CA ALA A 362 8.68 -18.24 12.84
C ALA A 362 7.73 -19.10 13.69
N THR A 363 7.78 -18.96 15.02
CA THR A 363 6.88 -19.68 15.95
C THR A 363 5.61 -18.90 16.25
N TRP A 364 5.68 -17.57 16.29
CA TRP A 364 4.53 -16.70 16.54
C TRP A 364 3.55 -16.66 15.35
N LYS A 365 4.08 -16.48 14.14
CA LYS A 365 3.29 -16.24 12.92
C LYS A 365 2.22 -17.31 12.67
N PRO A 366 2.48 -18.64 12.74
CA PRO A 366 1.45 -19.65 12.50
C PRO A 366 0.27 -19.56 13.48
N MET A 367 0.52 -19.22 14.75
CA MET A 367 -0.53 -19.02 15.74
C MET A 367 -1.36 -17.78 15.43
N MET A 368 -0.69 -16.68 15.07
CA MET A 368 -1.35 -15.43 14.74
C MET A 368 -2.21 -15.56 13.48
N VAL A 369 -1.69 -16.21 12.42
CA VAL A 369 -2.44 -16.51 11.18
C VAL A 369 -3.73 -17.27 11.49
N LYS A 370 -3.67 -18.27 12.37
CA LYS A 370 -4.88 -19.00 12.79
C LYS A 370 -5.88 -18.11 13.52
N ARG A 371 -5.42 -17.23 14.40
CA ARG A 371 -6.31 -16.31 15.15
C ARG A 371 -6.99 -15.33 14.20
N VAL A 372 -6.21 -14.56 13.43
CA VAL A 372 -6.74 -13.48 12.57
C VAL A 372 -7.57 -13.97 11.38
N SER A 373 -7.50 -15.26 11.03
CA SER A 373 -8.34 -15.86 9.98
C SER A 373 -9.67 -16.41 10.49
N THR A 374 -9.86 -16.51 11.80
CA THR A 374 -11.09 -17.01 12.41
C THR A 374 -12.24 -16.05 12.14
N ARG A 375 -13.41 -16.56 11.73
CA ARG A 375 -14.65 -15.76 11.66
C ARG A 375 -15.34 -15.83 13.01
N LEU A 376 -15.44 -14.68 13.68
CA LEU A 376 -16.03 -14.57 15.00
C LEU A 376 -17.53 -14.60 14.93
#